data_AF-A0A938MBS5-F1
#
_entry.id   AF-A0A938MBS5-F1
#
_cell.length_a   1.000
_cell.length_b   1.000
_cell.length_c   1.000
_cell.angle_alpha   90.00
_cell.angle_beta   90.00
_cell.angle_gamma   90.00
#
_symmetry.space_group_name_H-M   'P 1'
#
loop_
_entity.id
_entity.type
_entity.pdbx_description
1 polymer ?
#
loop_
_entity_poly.entity_id
_entity_poly.type
_entity_poly.pdbx_seq_one_letter_code
_entity_poly.pdbx_strand_id
1 'polypeptide(L)'
;AIPHARTNVVQGIVVCLGVSPEGVDYYAADGKPVHLIFFVAADEKSARNYLILLSKIARLAHDDKARNALVQAKSSGEILQTIEQHGTPSSGSGV
;
A
#
# COMPACT_ATOMS: atom_id res chain seq x y z
N ALA A 1 -7.27 3.62 0.46
CA ALA A 1 -7.70 3.16 -0.87
C ALA A 1 -6.52 2.52 -1.62
N ILE A 2 -6.79 1.59 -2.54
CA ILE A 2 -5.75 0.94 -3.36
C ILE A 2 -6.17 1.01 -4.84
N PRO A 3 -6.17 2.20 -5.47
CA PRO A 3 -6.52 2.34 -6.87
C PRO A 3 -5.42 1.70 -7.71
N HIS A 4 -5.79 0.82 -8.63
CA HIS A 4 -4.83 0.01 -9.36
C HIS A 4 -5.23 -0.20 -10.80
N ALA A 5 -4.24 -0.27 -11.68
CA ALA A 5 -4.46 -0.53 -13.09
C ALA A 5 -3.29 -1.30 -13.71
N ARG A 6 -3.62 -2.10 -14.73
CA ARG A 6 -2.62 -2.58 -15.70
C ARG A 6 -2.62 -1.63 -16.89
N THR A 7 -1.44 -1.29 -17.39
CA THR A 7 -1.27 -0.29 -18.44
C THR A 7 0.05 -0.50 -19.20
N ASN A 8 0.11 -0.05 -20.46
CA ASN A 8 1.31 -0.08 -21.29
C ASN A 8 2.22 1.15 -21.12
N VAL A 9 1.85 2.11 -20.28
CA VAL A 9 2.59 3.38 -20.09
C VAL A 9 3.75 3.29 -19.09
N VAL A 10 3.81 2.22 -18.28
CA VAL A 10 4.89 1.98 -17.32
C VAL A 10 5.66 0.70 -17.66
N GLN A 11 6.90 0.61 -17.20
CA GLN A 11 7.70 -0.60 -17.27
C GLN A 11 7.77 -1.25 -15.88
N GLY A 12 7.44 -2.54 -15.77
CA GLY A 12 7.37 -3.23 -14.50
C GLY A 12 6.20 -2.77 -13.63
N ILE A 13 6.41 -2.70 -12.31
CA ILE A 13 5.41 -2.27 -11.34
C ILE A 13 5.89 -0.99 -10.65
N VAL A 14 5.02 0.02 -10.64
CA VAL A 14 5.24 1.30 -9.95
C VAL A 14 4.18 1.46 -8.87
N VAL A 15 4.63 1.87 -7.68
CA VAL A 15 3.76 2.16 -6.54
C VAL A 15 4.00 3.58 -6.06
N CYS A 16 2.91 4.31 -5.80
CA CYS A 16 2.95 5.58 -5.10
C CYS A 16 2.11 5.48 -3.83
N LEU A 17 2.63 5.98 -2.71
CA LEU A 17 1.89 6.14 -1.46
C LEU A 17 1.60 7.62 -1.24
N GLY A 18 0.32 7.98 -1.31
CA GLY A 18 -0.19 9.25 -0.81
C GLY A 18 -0.61 9.12 0.65
N VAL A 19 -0.18 10.06 1.49
CA VAL A 19 -0.55 10.16 2.90
C VAL A 19 -1.23 11.50 3.15
N SER A 20 -2.46 11.49 3.66
CA SER A 20 -3.20 12.66 4.10
C SER A 20 -3.59 12.49 5.58
N PRO A 21 -2.94 13.21 6.51
CA PRO A 21 -3.30 13.16 7.93
C PRO A 21 -4.75 13.54 8.19
N GLU A 22 -5.25 14.58 7.51
CA GLU A 22 -6.64 15.04 7.59
C GLU A 22 -7.63 14.14 6.83
N GLY A 23 -7.12 13.23 6.02
CA GLY A 23 -7.92 12.39 5.12
C GLY A 23 -8.34 13.15 3.86
N VAL A 24 -8.90 12.42 2.90
CA VAL A 24 -9.56 12.98 1.71
C VAL A 24 -10.92 12.33 1.52
N ASP A 25 -11.90 13.11 1.06
CA ASP A 25 -13.16 12.55 0.59
C ASP A 25 -12.88 11.73 -0.68
N TYR A 26 -13.07 10.43 -0.56
CA TYR A 26 -12.75 9.46 -1.59
C TYR A 26 -13.96 8.58 -1.93
N TYR A 27 -15.16 8.97 -1.47
CA TYR A 27 -16.38 8.17 -1.63
C TYR A 27 -16.18 6.71 -1.19
N ALA A 28 -15.50 6.52 -0.05
CA ALA A 28 -15.26 5.18 0.50
C ALA A 28 -16.59 4.51 0.86
N ALA A 29 -16.65 3.18 0.75
CA ALA A 29 -17.88 2.42 0.98
C ALA A 29 -18.43 2.56 2.42
N ASP A 30 -17.57 2.85 3.38
CA ASP A 30 -17.92 3.11 4.78
C ASP A 30 -18.19 4.59 5.08
N GLY A 31 -18.12 5.46 4.06
CA GLY A 31 -18.31 6.90 4.18
C GLY A 31 -17.20 7.63 4.94
N LYS A 32 -16.09 6.97 5.29
CA LYS A 32 -15.01 7.60 6.06
C LYS A 32 -13.96 8.25 5.15
N PRO A 33 -13.28 9.32 5.61
CA PRO A 33 -12.13 9.88 4.91
C PRO A 33 -11.03 8.84 4.70
N VAL A 34 -10.38 8.89 3.53
CA VAL A 34 -9.24 8.03 3.22
C VAL A 34 -7.95 8.77 3.55
N HIS A 35 -7.15 8.20 4.46
CA HIS A 35 -5.87 8.79 4.86
C HIS A 35 -4.68 8.25 4.06
N LEU A 36 -4.79 7.03 3.53
CA LEU A 36 -3.73 6.38 2.78
C LEU A 36 -4.23 5.96 1.39
N ILE A 37 -3.49 6.32 0.34
CA ILE A 37 -3.76 5.93 -1.04
C ILE A 37 -2.54 5.21 -1.59
N PHE A 38 -2.66 3.91 -1.84
CA PHE A 38 -1.65 3.11 -2.52
C PHE A 38 -2.01 2.99 -4.00
N PHE A 39 -1.46 3.87 -4.83
CA PHE A 39 -1.66 3.79 -6.27
C PHE A 39 -0.70 2.78 -6.89
N VAL A 40 -1.22 1.82 -7.65
CA VAL A 40 -0.42 0.76 -8.28
C VAL A 40 -0.63 0.75 -9.79
N ALA A 41 0.44 0.96 -10.54
CA ALA A 41 0.45 0.80 -11.99
C ALA A 41 1.40 -0.34 -12.36
N ALA A 42 0.93 -1.29 -13.18
CA ALA A 42 1.75 -2.42 -13.61
C ALA A 42 1.66 -2.64 -15.12
N ASP A 43 2.75 -3.08 -15.73
CA ASP A 43 2.72 -3.59 -17.10
C ASP A 43 1.96 -4.94 -17.18
N GLU A 44 1.57 -5.32 -18.39
CA GLU A 44 0.81 -6.56 -18.62
C GLU A 44 1.63 -7.83 -18.33
N LYS A 45 2.96 -7.75 -18.41
CA LYS A 45 3.88 -8.87 -18.23
C LYS A 45 4.09 -9.23 -16.76
N SER A 46 3.78 -8.29 -15.85
CA SER A 46 4.01 -8.43 -14.41
C SER A 46 2.84 -9.05 -13.63
N ALA A 47 1.90 -9.72 -14.30
CA ALA A 47 0.62 -10.17 -13.71
C ALA A 47 0.75 -10.94 -12.37
N ARG A 48 1.68 -11.88 -12.25
CA ARG A 48 1.88 -12.65 -11.01
C ARG A 48 2.39 -11.77 -9.87
N ASN A 49 3.42 -10.96 -10.13
CA ASN A 49 4.02 -10.09 -9.13
C ASN A 49 3.06 -8.97 -8.70
N TYR A 50 2.22 -8.51 -9.63
CA TYR A 50 1.15 -7.56 -9.37
C TYR A 50 0.13 -8.08 -8.34
N LEU A 51 -0.36 -9.31 -8.50
CA LEU A 51 -1.30 -9.90 -7.54
C LEU A 51 -0.66 -10.13 -6.16
N ILE A 52 0.60 -10.57 -6.12
CA ILE A 52 1.36 -10.73 -4.87
C ILE A 52 1.50 -9.38 -4.17
N LEU A 53 1.82 -8.32 -4.92
CA LEU A 53 1.96 -6.97 -4.38
C LEU A 53 0.64 -6.45 -3.82
N LEU A 54 -0.47 -6.59 -4.55
CA LEU A 54 -1.79 -6.17 -4.07
C LEU A 54 -2.17 -6.87 -2.76
N SER A 55 -1.90 -8.18 -2.64
CA SER A 55 -2.13 -8.91 -1.39
C SER A 55 -1.31 -8.36 -0.22
N LYS A 56 -0.03 -8.02 -0.46
CA LYS A 56 0.83 -7.40 0.57
C LYS A 56 0.34 -6.02 0.98
N ILE A 57 -0.04 -5.17 0.02
CA ILE A 57 -0.60 -3.84 0.29
C ILE A 57 -1.91 -3.95 1.06
N ALA A 58 -2.81 -4.86 0.67
CA ALA A 58 -4.06 -5.08 1.38
C ALA A 58 -3.81 -5.51 2.83
N ARG A 59 -2.89 -6.45 3.07
CA ARG A 59 -2.51 -6.85 4.44
C ARG A 59 -1.96 -5.68 5.26
N LEU A 60 -1.04 -4.92 4.69
CA LEU A 60 -0.45 -3.74 5.35
C LEU A 60 -1.53 -2.70 5.68
N ALA A 61 -2.47 -2.46 4.76
CA ALA A 61 -3.56 -1.51 4.95
C ALA A 61 -4.61 -1.97 5.98
N HIS A 62 -4.73 -3.27 6.23
CA HIS A 62 -5.60 -3.84 7.27
C HIS A 62 -4.96 -3.87 8.67
N ASP A 63 -3.64 -3.75 8.79
CA ASP A 63 -2.96 -3.66 10.07
C ASP A 63 -3.08 -2.25 10.65
N ASP A 64 -3.86 -2.09 11.74
CA ASP A 64 -4.07 -0.82 12.42
C ASP A 64 -2.77 -0.15 12.88
N LYS A 65 -1.77 -0.93 13.32
CA LYS A 65 -0.48 -0.39 13.77
C LYS A 65 0.28 0.19 12.59
N ALA A 66 0.34 -0.56 11.49
CA ALA A 66 0.98 -0.09 10.26
C ALA A 66 0.27 1.16 9.72
N ARG A 67 -1.07 1.15 9.69
CA ARG A 67 -1.87 2.27 9.20
C ARG A 67 -1.62 3.54 10.01
N ASN A 68 -1.63 3.43 11.34
CA ASN A 68 -1.40 4.58 12.22
C ASN A 68 0.03 5.12 12.09
N ALA A 69 1.04 4.23 12.02
CA ALA A 69 2.42 4.62 11.82
C ALA A 69 2.62 5.34 10.46
N LEU A 70 2.03 4.82 9.37
CA LEU A 70 2.09 5.45 8.06
C LEU A 70 1.44 6.84 8.02
N VAL A 71 0.30 7.04 8.71
CA VAL A 71 -0.37 8.36 8.79
C VAL A 71 0.45 9.37 9.60
N GLN A 72 1.19 8.91 10.61
CA GLN A 72 1.97 9.78 11.48
C GLN A 72 3.39 10.08 10.96
N ALA A 73 3.88 9.27 10.02
CA ALA A 73 5.22 9.37 9.46
C ALA A 73 5.53 10.79 8.97
N LYS A 74 6.70 11.31 9.34
CA LYS A 74 7.17 12.67 8.99
C LYS A 74 8.16 12.69 7.84
N SER A 75 8.57 11.52 7.36
CA SER A 75 9.55 11.37 6.29
C SER A 75 9.31 10.11 5.47
N SER A 76 9.86 10.09 4.26
CA SER A 76 9.89 8.87 3.44
C SER A 76 10.67 7.74 4.10
N GLY A 77 11.67 8.05 4.93
CA GLY A 77 12.42 7.07 5.71
C GLY A 77 11.55 6.33 6.73
N GLU A 78 10.73 7.07 7.49
CA GLU A 78 9.78 6.47 8.45
C GLU A 78 8.70 5.63 7.75
N ILE A 79 8.25 6.07 6.58
CA ILE A 79 7.33 5.29 5.74
C ILE A 79 7.97 3.95 5.36
N LEU A 80 9.20 3.97 4.83
CA LEU A 80 9.90 2.76 4.42
C LEU A 80 10.13 1.82 5.61
N GLN A 81 10.57 2.35 6.75
CA GLN A 81 10.76 1.57 7.97
C GLN A 81 9.47 0.89 8.42
N THR A 82 8.34 1.60 8.37
CA THR A 82 7.02 1.02 8.71
C THR A 82 6.65 -0.11 7.76
N ILE A 83 6.88 0.07 6.45
CA ILE A 83 6.62 -0.96 5.44
C ILE A 83 7.51 -2.18 5.66
N GLU A 84 8.78 -2.02 6.02
CA GLU A 84 9.68 -3.14 6.30
C GLU A 84 9.24 -3.95 7.54
N GLN A 85 8.85 -3.26 8.61
CA GLN A 85 8.43 -3.87 9.87
C GLN A 85 7.10 -4.64 9.75
N HIS A 86 6.17 -4.14 8.93
CA HIS A 86 4.81 -4.69 8.84
C HIS A 86 4.49 -5.41 7.51
N GLY A 87 5.26 -5.14 6.46
CA GLY A 87 5.05 -5.70 5.11
C GLY A 87 5.68 -7.08 4.90
N THR A 88 6.67 -7.43 5.71
CA THR A 88 7.33 -8.74 5.71
C THR A 88 6.49 -9.70 6.55
N PRO A 89 6.20 -10.94 6.10
CA PRO A 89 5.65 -11.94 7.01
C PRO A 89 6.60 -12.04 8.20
N SER A 90 6.08 -12.03 9.43
CA SER A 90 6.82 -12.56 10.57
C SER A 90 7.30 -13.94 10.15
N SER A 91 8.62 -14.15 10.08
CA SER A 91 9.21 -15.44 9.78
C SER A 91 8.72 -16.44 10.82
N GLY A 92 7.63 -17.13 10.49
CA GLY A 92 7.20 -18.33 11.17
C GLY A 92 8.22 -19.39 10.83
N SER A 93 9.03 -19.76 11.81
CA SER A 93 9.74 -21.03 11.84
C SER A 93 8.71 -22.17 11.70
N GLY A 94 8.98 -23.08 10.78
CA GLY A 94 8.18 -24.29 10.48
C GLY A 94 7.82 -24.30 9.00
N VAL A 95 8.44 -25.11 8.13
CA VAL A 95 9.03 -26.45 8.27
C VAL A 95 10.38 -26.50 7.57
#